data_AF-A0A6F8XI50-F1
#
_entry.id   AF-A0A6F8XI50-F1
#
_cell.length_a   1.000
_cell.length_b   1.000
_cell.length_c   1.000
_cell.angle_alpha   90.00
_cell.angle_beta   90.00
_cell.angle_gamma   90.00
#
_symmetry.space_group_name_H-M   'P 1'
#
loop_
_entity.id
_entity.type
_entity.pdbx_description
1 polymer ?
#
loop_
_entity_poly.entity_id
_entity_poly.type
_entity_poly.pdbx_seq_one_letter_code
_entity_poly.pdbx_strand_id
1 'polypeptide(L)' 'MDGETQRALQEELSKRKVELIASIGEAEEYQRLYNKYPALRSAVKAQYLESRERSTKLLGQLRAVESVITKIGSPA' A
#
# COMPACT_ATOMS: atom_id res chain seq x y z
N MET A 1 -26.70 -0.56 1.05
CA MET A 1 -25.66 0.01 1.94
C MET A 1 -26.06 1.44 2.22
N ASP A 2 -26.04 1.88 3.47
CA ASP A 2 -26.31 3.29 3.78
C ASP A 2 -25.19 4.19 3.23
N GLY A 3 -25.50 5.48 3.06
CA GLY A 3 -24.55 6.44 2.51
C GLY A 3 -23.32 6.67 3.39
N GLU A 4 -23.44 6.42 4.71
CA GLU A 4 -22.34 6.58 5.66
C GLU A 4 -21.30 5.48 5.49
N THR A 5 -21.73 4.21 5.41
CA THR A 5 -20.87 3.06 5.15
C THR A 5 -20.18 3.18 3.80
N GLN A 6 -20.90 3.66 2.77
CA GLN A 6 -20.31 3.90 1.45
C GLN A 6 -19.17 4.90 1.51
N ARG A 7 -19.39 6.03 2.21
CA ARG A 7 -18.38 7.07 2.38
C ARG A 7 -17.18 6.57 3.17
N ALA A 8 -17.41 5.86 4.27
CA ALA A 8 -16.34 5.28 5.09
C ALA A 8 -15.45 4.32 4.27
N LEU A 9 -16.04 3.47 3.43
CA LEU A 9 -15.28 2.59 2.54
C LEU A 9 -14.45 3.34 1.50
N GLN A 10 -14.96 4.45 0.95
CA GLN A 10 -14.21 5.29 0.01
C GLN A 10 -13.04 6.04 0.68
N GLU A 11 -13.24 6.50 1.91
CA GLU A 11 -12.18 7.10 2.73
C GLU A 11 -11.11 6.06 3.06
N GLU A 12 -11.52 4.84 3.43
CA GLU A 12 -10.64 3.71 3.70
C GLU A 12 -9.80 3.33 2.47
N LEU A 13 -10.44 3.23 1.31
CA LEU A 13 -9.78 2.97 0.03
C LEU A 13 -8.72 4.03 -0.28
N SER A 14 -9.09 5.31 -0.14
CA SER A 14 -8.19 6.43 -0.39
C SER A 14 -6.98 6.41 0.53
N LYS A 15 -7.19 6.11 1.83
CA LYS A 15 -6.11 5.96 2.80
C LYS A 15 -5.15 4.84 2.43
N ARG A 16 -5.67 3.65 2.10
CA ARG A 16 -4.83 2.51 1.68
C ARG A 16 -3.99 2.84 0.45
N LYS A 17 -4.56 3.59 -0.50
CA LYS A 17 -3.85 4.01 -1.72
C LYS A 17 -2.66 4.91 -1.40
N VAL A 18 -2.85 5.89 -0.52
CA VAL A 18 -1.76 6.78 -0.08
C VAL A 18 -0.67 5.98 0.64
N GLU A 19 -1.05 5.10 1.57
CA GLU A 19 -0.11 4.26 2.31
C GLU A 19 0.68 3.32 1.38
N LEU A 20 0.02 2.73 0.37
CA LEU A 20 0.66 1.85 -0.61
C LEU A 20 1.70 2.60 -1.45
N ILE A 21 1.37 3.80 -1.93
CA ILE A 21 2.30 4.63 -2.71
C ILE A 21 3.50 5.03 -1.84
N ALA A 22 3.26 5.41 -0.59
CA ALA A 22 4.33 5.75 0.34
C ALA A 22 5.28 4.56 0.58
N SER A 23 4.76 3.35 0.83
CA SER A 23 5.62 2.18 1.07
C SER A 23 6.38 1.73 -0.18
N ILE A 24 5.82 1.94 -1.38
CA ILE A 24 6.53 1.71 -2.64
C ILE A 24 7.70 2.69 -2.76
N GLY A 25 7.45 3.99 -2.51
CA GLY A 25 8.50 5.01 -2.57
C GLY A 25 9.64 4.75 -1.57
N GLU A 26 9.30 4.32 -0.35
CA GLU A 26 10.31 3.89 0.63
C GLU A 26 11.14 2.70 0.10
N ALA A 27 10.49 1.67 -0.44
CA ALA A 27 11.19 0.50 -0.98
C ALA A 27 12.11 0.87 -2.16
N GLU A 28 11.64 1.72 -3.08
CA GLU A 28 12.43 2.21 -4.21
C GLU A 28 13.64 3.04 -3.74
N GLU A 29 13.45 3.89 -2.73
CA GLU A 29 14.51 4.69 -2.13
C GLU A 29 15.57 3.80 -1.45
N TYR A 30 15.14 2.84 -0.62
CA TYR A 30 16.07 1.90 0.01
C TYR A 30 16.83 1.07 -1.02
N GLN A 31 16.16 0.63 -2.09
CA GLN A 31 16.81 -0.09 -3.18
C GLN A 31 17.85 0.79 -3.90
N ARG A 32 17.52 2.06 -4.15
CA ARG A 32 18.46 3.03 -4.75
C ARG A 32 19.68 3.22 -3.86
N LEU A 33 19.49 3.43 -2.55
CA LEU A 33 20.58 3.59 -1.59
C LEU A 33 21.45 2.33 -1.49
N TYR A 34 20.84 1.15 -1.45
CA TYR A 34 21.52 -0.15 -1.45
C TYR A 34 22.45 -0.31 -2.66
N ASN A 35 21.98 0.10 -3.85
CA ASN A 35 22.73 0.00 -5.09
C ASN A 35 23.82 1.08 -5.20
N LYS A 36 23.52 2.31 -4.77
CA LYS A 36 24.42 3.46 -4.92
C LYS A 36 25.56 3.48 -3.91
N TYR A 37 25.32 3.00 -2.68
CA TYR A 37 26.29 3.11 -1.59
C TYR A 37 26.56 1.74 -0.95
N PRO A 38 27.62 1.03 -1.35
CA PRO A 38 27.93 -0.30 -0.82
C PRO A 38 28.04 -0.36 0.71
N ALA A 39 28.52 0.71 1.35
CA ALA A 39 28.64 0.84 2.80
C ALA A 39 27.28 0.86 3.52
N LEU A 40 26.19 1.23 2.84
CA LEU A 40 24.85 1.29 3.43
C LEU A 40 24.06 -0.01 3.28
N ARG A 41 24.58 -1.00 2.55
CA ARG A 41 23.82 -2.23 2.20
C ARG A 41 23.28 -2.96 3.42
N SER A 42 24.09 -3.15 4.46
CA SER A 42 23.66 -3.78 5.72
C SER A 42 22.62 -2.93 6.44
N ALA A 43 22.74 -1.61 6.37
CA ALA A 43 21.89 -0.66 7.07
C ALA A 43 20.50 -0.48 6.44
N VAL A 44 20.34 -0.71 5.13
CA VAL A 44 19.07 -0.49 4.40
C VAL A 44 18.38 -1.77 3.93
N LYS A 45 19.06 -2.93 3.99
CA LYS A 45 18.52 -4.19 3.48
C LYS A 45 17.24 -4.61 4.21
N ALA A 46 17.18 -4.44 5.54
CA ALA A 46 16.00 -4.79 6.32
C ALA A 46 14.81 -3.92 5.90
N GLN A 47 15.01 -2.61 5.85
CA GLN A 47 13.98 -1.63 5.52
C GLN A 47 13.50 -1.77 4.07
N TYR A 48 14.39 -2.10 3.13
CA TYR A 48 13.97 -2.45 1.77
C TYR A 48 13.00 -3.64 1.77
N LEU A 49 13.34 -4.72 2.49
CA LEU A 49 12.51 -5.92 2.55
C LEU A 49 11.16 -5.64 3.24
N GLU A 50 11.19 -4.90 4.35
CA GLU A 50 10.00 -4.51 5.11
C GLU A 50 9.08 -3.59 4.30
N SER A 51 9.58 -2.53 3.67
CA SER A 51 8.77 -1.65 2.82
C SER A 51 8.19 -2.38 1.61
N ARG A 52 8.92 -3.35 1.05
CA ARG A 52 8.41 -4.20 -0.04
C ARG A 52 7.28 -5.12 0.43
N GLU A 53 7.46 -5.79 1.57
CA GLU A 53 6.42 -6.65 2.17
C GLU A 53 5.18 -5.82 2.54
N ARG A 54 5.38 -4.65 3.16
CA ARG A 54 4.32 -3.69 3.49
C ARG A 54 3.54 -3.28 2.25
N SER A 55 4.22 -3.02 1.13
CA SER A 55 3.56 -2.71 -0.15
C SER A 55 2.67 -3.84 -0.64
N THR A 56 3.12 -5.10 -0.57
CA THR A 56 2.29 -6.26 -0.93
C THR A 56 1.06 -6.40 -0.02
N LYS A 57 1.23 -6.19 1.29
CA LYS A 57 0.13 -6.24 2.26
C LYS A 57 -0.91 -5.14 2.00
N LEU A 58 -0.47 -3.91 1.79
CA LEU A 58 -1.33 -2.77 1.50
C LEU A 58 -2.09 -2.95 0.18
N LEU A 59 -1.45 -3.51 -0.85
CA LEU A 59 -2.14 -3.86 -2.11
C LEU A 59 -3.25 -4.89 -1.88
N GLY A 60 -3.01 -5.92 -1.07
CA GLY A 60 -4.02 -6.91 -0.71
C GLY A 60 -5.22 -6.27 0.02
N GLN A 61 -4.94 -5.38 0.97
CA GLN A 61 -5.97 -4.65 1.71
C GLN A 61 -6.78 -3.70 0.79
N LEU A 62 -6.10 -2.97 -0.10
CA LEU A 62 -6.72 -2.10 -1.09
C LEU A 62 -7.68 -2.88 -1.99
N ARG A 63 -7.23 -4.00 -2.56
CA ARG A 63 -8.06 -4.87 -3.41
C ARG A 63 -9.26 -5.44 -2.66
N ALA A 64 -9.10 -5.78 -1.38
CA ALA A 64 -10.21 -6.25 -0.56
C ALA A 64 -11.29 -5.16 -0.43
N VAL A 65 -10.91 -3.92 -0.12
CA VAL A 65 -11.85 -2.79 -0.02
C VAL A 65 -12.51 -2.49 -1.38
N GLU A 66 -11.74 -2.45 -2.48
CA GLU A 66 -12.28 -2.27 -3.83
C GLU A 66 -13.32 -3.36 -4.17
N SER A 67 -13.02 -4.62 -3.87
CA SER A 67 -13.92 -5.73 -4.17
C SER A 67 -15.26 -5.63 -3.43
N VAL A 68 -15.24 -5.16 -2.18
CA VAL A 68 -16.44 -4.92 -1.38
C VAL A 68 -17.25 -3.76 -1.95
N ILE A 69 -16.59 -2.65 -2.28
CA ILE A 69 -17.23 -1.49 -2.91
C ILE A 69 -17.90 -1.89 -4.23
N THR A 70 -17.20 -2.63 -5.10
CA THR A 70 -17.77 -3.10 -6.39
C THR A 70 -18.94 -4.05 -6.17
N LYS A 71 -18.81 -5.04 -5.28
CA LYS A 71 -19.86 -6.02 -5.00
C LYS A 71 -21.15 -5.38 -4.48
N ILE A 72 -21.03 -4.31 -3.70
CA ILE A 72 -22.17 -3.64 -3.08
C ILE A 72 -22.68 -2.48 -3.96
N GLY A 73 -21.81 -1.87 -4.78
CA GLY A 73 -22.12 -0.73 -5.64
C GLY A 73 -22.63 -1.08 -7.04
N SER A 74 -22.48 -2.33 -7.51
CA SER A 74 -23.19 -2.82 -8.69
C SER A 74 -24.67 -3.04 -8.35
N PRO A 75 -25.61 -2.39 -9.06
CA PRO A 75 -26.99 -2.86 -9.04
C PRO A 75 -27.00 -4.27 -9.65
N ALA A 76 -27.68 -5.20 -8.98
CA ALA A 76 -27.99 -6.51 -9.54
C ALA A 76 -28.86 -6.37 -10.79
#